data_AF-H0GSV2-F1
#
_entry.id   AF-H0GSV2-F1
#
_cell.length_a   1.000
_cell.length_b   1.000
_cell.length_c   1.000
_cell.angle_alpha   90.00
_cell.angle_beta   90.00
_cell.angle_gamma   90.00
#
_symmetry.space_group_name_H-M   'P 1'
#
loop_
_entity.id
_entity.type
_entity.pdbx_description
1 polymer ?
#
loop_
_entity_poly.entity_id
_entity_poly.type
_entity_poly.pdbx_seq_one_letter_code
_entity_poly.pdbx_strand_id
1 'polypeptide(L)'
;MKSITRGRILHTATVRAFQSTAKKSLTIPFLPVLPQKPGGVKGTPNDAYVPPPENKLEGSYHWYMEKIFTLSVVPLATTAMLTTGPLSTAADSFFSVMLLGYCYMEFHSCVTDYISERVYGVWHKYAMYMLGLGSAVSLFGIYKLETENDGVVGLIKSLWGSSKRGDSEKIEVKK
;
A
#
# COMPACT_ATOMS: atom_id res chain seq x y z
N MET A 1 58.08 -36.26 -46.85
CA MET A 1 56.62 -36.24 -46.61
C MET A 1 56.38 -36.09 -45.10
N LYS A 2 55.93 -34.91 -44.65
CA LYS A 2 55.58 -34.69 -43.23
C LYS A 2 54.06 -34.83 -43.08
N SER A 3 53.63 -35.86 -42.36
CA SER A 3 52.22 -36.15 -42.10
C SER A 3 51.64 -35.15 -41.10
N ILE A 4 50.53 -34.51 -41.47
CA ILE A 4 49.77 -33.56 -40.64
C ILE A 4 48.80 -34.36 -39.77
N THR A 5 49.04 -34.39 -38.47
CA THR A 5 48.12 -35.00 -37.49
C THR A 5 46.99 -34.01 -37.16
N ARG A 6 45.78 -34.27 -37.66
CA ARG A 6 44.57 -33.50 -37.29
C ARG A 6 44.13 -33.86 -35.87
N GLY A 7 44.31 -32.96 -34.92
CA GLY A 7 43.72 -33.06 -33.58
C GLY A 7 42.19 -32.93 -33.65
N ARG A 8 41.45 -33.89 -33.09
CA ARG A 8 39.99 -33.81 -32.94
C ARG A 8 39.67 -32.86 -31.79
N ILE A 9 39.07 -31.71 -32.11
CA ILE A 9 38.50 -30.80 -31.10
C ILE A 9 37.16 -31.41 -30.67
N LEU A 10 37.10 -31.92 -29.45
CA LEU A 10 35.84 -32.35 -28.83
C LEU A 10 35.09 -31.10 -28.38
N HIS A 11 34.02 -30.74 -29.09
CA HIS A 11 33.07 -29.73 -28.62
C HIS A 11 32.23 -30.34 -27.49
N THR A 12 32.51 -29.97 -26.24
CA THR A 12 31.62 -30.22 -25.10
C THR A 12 30.39 -29.35 -25.25
N ALA A 13 29.24 -29.95 -25.57
CA ALA A 13 27.96 -29.27 -25.58
C ALA A 13 27.58 -28.92 -24.14
N THR A 14 27.70 -27.65 -23.75
CA THR A 14 27.18 -27.14 -22.48
C THR A 14 25.66 -27.23 -22.50
N VAL A 15 25.11 -28.23 -21.81
CA VAL A 15 23.68 -28.33 -21.54
C VAL A 15 23.30 -27.13 -20.66
N ARG A 16 22.55 -26.17 -21.22
CA ARG A 16 21.97 -25.08 -20.44
C ARG A 16 20.94 -25.68 -19.50
N ALA A 17 21.22 -25.69 -18.20
CA ALA A 17 20.24 -26.06 -17.19
C ALA A 17 19.07 -25.07 -17.30
N PHE A 18 17.87 -25.57 -17.64
CA PHE A 18 16.65 -24.79 -17.49
C PHE A 18 16.54 -24.40 -16.03
N GLN A 19 16.46 -23.10 -15.76
CA GLN A 19 16.23 -22.55 -14.43
C GLN A 19 14.84 -23.04 -13.94
N SER A 20 14.82 -24.16 -13.23
CA SER A 20 13.64 -24.65 -12.54
C SER A 20 13.41 -23.77 -11.32
N THR A 21 12.66 -22.69 -11.48
CA THR A 21 12.17 -21.91 -10.34
C THR A 21 11.25 -22.84 -9.54
N ALA A 22 11.73 -23.30 -8.38
CA ALA A 22 10.90 -24.05 -7.44
C ALA A 22 9.64 -23.23 -7.15
N LYS A 23 8.46 -23.81 -7.39
CA LYS A 23 7.18 -23.17 -7.04
C LYS A 23 7.10 -23.10 -5.51
N LYS A 24 7.55 -22.00 -4.92
CA LYS A 24 7.31 -21.67 -3.52
C LYS A 24 5.85 -21.22 -3.41
N SER A 25 4.93 -22.15 -3.15
CA SER A 25 3.57 -21.80 -2.77
C SER A 25 3.61 -21.25 -1.34
N LEU A 26 3.49 -19.92 -1.19
CA LEU A 26 3.29 -19.30 0.12
C LEU A 26 1.85 -19.59 0.55
N THR A 27 1.61 -20.78 1.09
CA THR A 27 0.35 -21.15 1.73
C THR A 27 0.49 -20.85 3.21
N ILE A 28 -0.18 -19.79 3.67
CA ILE A 28 -0.18 -19.39 5.07
C ILE A 28 -1.06 -20.40 5.84
N PRO A 29 -0.52 -21.17 6.79
CA PRO A 29 -1.22 -22.34 7.36
C PRO A 29 -2.50 -21.98 8.14
N PHE A 30 -2.65 -20.74 8.58
CA PHE A 30 -3.80 -20.27 9.35
C PHE A 30 -4.82 -19.46 8.54
N LEU A 31 -4.54 -19.18 7.25
CA LEU A 31 -5.42 -18.39 6.41
C LEU A 31 -6.25 -19.34 5.51
N PRO A 32 -7.54 -19.55 5.79
CA PRO A 32 -8.38 -20.43 5.00
C PRO A 32 -8.56 -19.84 3.61
N VAL A 33 -8.15 -20.60 2.59
CA VAL A 33 -8.34 -20.27 1.18
C VAL A 33 -9.53 -21.07 0.68
N LEU A 34 -10.63 -20.40 0.32
CA LEU A 34 -11.77 -21.05 -0.31
C LEU A 34 -11.37 -21.54 -1.72
N PRO A 35 -11.77 -22.76 -2.13
CA PRO A 35 -11.41 -23.30 -3.43
C PRO A 35 -11.95 -22.41 -4.55
N GLN A 36 -11.05 -21.91 -5.41
CA GLN A 36 -11.42 -21.07 -6.54
C GLN A 36 -11.83 -21.95 -7.71
N LYS A 37 -12.97 -21.64 -8.35
CA LYS A 37 -13.27 -22.20 -9.66
C LYS A 37 -12.30 -21.59 -10.69
N PRO A 38 -11.76 -22.38 -11.65
CA PRO A 38 -10.92 -21.84 -12.72
C PRO A 38 -11.63 -20.67 -13.42
N GLY A 39 -11.01 -19.48 -13.41
CA GLY A 39 -11.59 -18.27 -14.01
C GLY A 39 -12.80 -17.67 -13.27
N GLY A 40 -13.19 -18.17 -12.10
CA GLY A 40 -14.35 -17.67 -11.35
C GLY A 40 -15.72 -17.92 -12.01
N VAL A 41 -15.75 -18.65 -13.12
CA VAL A 41 -16.99 -18.94 -13.87
C VAL A 41 -17.86 -19.91 -13.06
N LYS A 42 -19.13 -19.54 -12.89
CA LYS A 42 -20.17 -20.41 -12.35
C LYS A 42 -21.12 -20.75 -13.50
N GLY A 43 -21.35 -22.04 -13.76
CA GLY A 43 -22.25 -22.50 -14.82
C GLY A 43 -21.54 -23.27 -15.95
N THR A 44 -22.29 -23.57 -16.99
CA THR A 44 -21.85 -24.16 -18.26
C THR A 44 -21.58 -23.06 -19.31
N PRO A 45 -20.81 -23.34 -20.38
CA PRO A 45 -20.58 -22.35 -21.45
C PRO A 45 -21.86 -21.85 -22.16
N ASN A 46 -22.98 -22.59 -22.03
CA ASN A 46 -24.26 -22.24 -22.64
C ASN A 46 -25.16 -21.40 -21.72
N ASP A 47 -24.76 -21.19 -20.46
CA ASP A 47 -25.55 -20.40 -19.52
C ASP A 47 -25.36 -18.91 -19.84
N ALA A 48 -26.46 -18.15 -19.92
CA ALA A 48 -26.40 -16.71 -20.14
C ALA A 48 -25.68 -16.01 -18.97
N TYR A 49 -24.79 -15.08 -19.28
CA TYR A 49 -24.13 -14.26 -18.27
C TYR A 49 -25.17 -13.37 -17.56
N VAL A 50 -25.24 -13.50 -16.23
CA VAL A 50 -26.03 -12.61 -15.39
C VAL A 50 -25.07 -11.58 -14.78
N PRO A 51 -25.14 -10.30 -15.20
CA PRO A 51 -24.31 -9.27 -14.59
C PRO A 51 -24.66 -9.12 -13.11
N PRO A 52 -23.66 -8.92 -12.22
CA PRO A 52 -23.94 -8.52 -10.86
C PRO A 52 -24.68 -7.17 -10.85
N PRO A 53 -25.48 -6.88 -9.81
CA PRO A 53 -26.16 -5.60 -9.69
C PRO A 53 -25.13 -4.46 -9.70
N GLU A 54 -25.44 -3.40 -10.45
CA GLU A 54 -24.57 -2.23 -10.54
C GLU A 54 -24.47 -1.53 -9.18
N ASN A 55 -23.25 -1.28 -8.72
CA ASN A 55 -22.98 -0.49 -7.52
C ASN A 55 -22.13 0.73 -7.90
N LYS A 56 -22.73 1.92 -7.91
CA LYS A 56 -22.03 3.16 -8.25
C LYS A 56 -21.02 3.58 -7.19
N LEU A 57 -21.21 3.15 -5.93
CA LEU A 57 -20.29 3.45 -4.84
C LEU A 57 -18.92 2.81 -5.10
N GLU A 58 -18.89 1.55 -5.52
CA GLU A 58 -17.67 0.79 -5.83
C GLU A 58 -17.08 1.12 -7.22
N GLY A 59 -17.76 1.96 -8.00
CA GLY A 59 -17.38 2.29 -9.37
C GLY A 59 -17.06 3.77 -9.52
N SER A 60 -17.97 4.51 -10.15
CA SER A 60 -17.75 5.91 -10.51
C SER A 60 -17.54 6.82 -9.30
N TYR A 61 -18.29 6.65 -8.21
CA TYR A 61 -18.14 7.50 -7.03
C TYR A 61 -16.82 7.28 -6.31
N HIS A 62 -16.39 6.02 -6.16
CA HIS A 62 -15.05 5.71 -5.64
C HIS A 62 -13.96 6.45 -6.42
N TRP A 63 -14.00 6.37 -7.76
CA TRP A 63 -13.05 7.07 -8.62
C TRP A 63 -13.07 8.58 -8.43
N TYR A 64 -14.25 9.22 -8.39
CA TYR A 64 -14.35 10.66 -8.16
C TYR A 64 -13.81 11.07 -6.78
N MET A 65 -14.11 10.29 -5.73
CA MET A 65 -13.65 10.56 -4.37
C MET A 65 -12.12 10.49 -4.29
N GLU A 66 -11.48 9.47 -4.87
CA GLU A 66 -10.01 9.37 -4.93
C GLU A 66 -9.38 10.62 -5.55
N LYS A 67 -9.96 11.14 -6.64
CA LYS A 67 -9.45 12.35 -7.29
C LYS A 67 -9.67 13.60 -6.44
N ILE A 68 -10.80 13.74 -5.77
CA ILE A 68 -11.05 14.86 -4.84
C ILE A 68 -10.01 14.86 -3.71
N PHE A 69 -9.79 13.70 -3.08
CA PHE A 69 -8.78 13.59 -2.02
C PHE A 69 -7.37 13.88 -2.55
N THR A 70 -6.97 13.29 -3.67
CA THR A 70 -5.65 13.55 -4.29
C THR A 70 -5.44 15.03 -4.61
N LEU A 71 -6.44 15.67 -5.23
CA LEU A 71 -6.40 17.08 -5.61
C LEU A 71 -6.36 18.02 -4.40
N SER A 72 -6.91 17.61 -3.26
CA SER A 72 -6.80 18.37 -2.01
C SER A 72 -5.44 18.18 -1.33
N VAL A 73 -4.96 16.93 -1.24
CA VAL A 73 -3.76 16.55 -0.49
C VAL A 73 -2.49 17.04 -1.19
N VAL A 74 -2.37 16.88 -2.50
CA VAL A 74 -1.12 17.20 -3.22
C VAL A 74 -0.73 18.69 -3.09
N PRO A 75 -1.63 19.67 -3.35
CA PRO A 75 -1.31 21.07 -3.16
C PRO A 75 -1.07 21.46 -1.70
N LEU A 76 -1.80 20.87 -0.76
CA LEU A 76 -1.61 21.17 0.67
C LEU A 76 -0.30 20.57 1.21
N ALA A 77 0.10 19.40 0.72
CA ALA A 77 1.40 18.83 1.04
C ALA A 77 2.54 19.71 0.50
N THR A 78 2.41 20.25 -0.72
CA THR A 78 3.43 21.13 -1.28
C THR A 78 3.51 22.45 -0.54
N THR A 79 2.39 23.05 -0.13
CA THR A 79 2.40 24.27 0.70
C THR A 79 3.00 24.03 2.09
N ALA A 80 2.70 22.89 2.72
CA ALA A 80 3.29 22.47 3.99
C ALA A 80 4.82 22.34 3.89
N MET A 81 5.35 21.79 2.79
CA MET A 81 6.80 21.63 2.58
C MET A 81 7.52 22.94 2.30
N LEU A 82 6.90 23.86 1.56
CA LEU A 82 7.51 25.15 1.21
C LEU A 82 7.49 26.14 2.38
N THR A 83 6.55 25.98 3.30
CA THR A 83 6.40 26.87 4.45
C THR A 83 7.36 26.45 5.55
N THR A 84 8.23 27.35 6.02
CA THR A 84 9.18 27.05 7.10
C THR A 84 8.49 27.01 8.48
N GLY A 85 7.29 27.58 8.60
CA GLY A 85 6.47 27.62 9.82
C GLY A 85 5.33 26.58 9.82
N PRO A 86 4.68 26.37 10.99
CA PRO A 86 3.47 25.56 11.06
C PRO A 86 2.36 26.19 10.20
N LEU A 87 1.51 25.35 9.60
CA LEU A 87 0.32 25.81 8.90
C LEU A 87 -0.69 26.40 9.90
N SER A 88 -1.66 27.17 9.40
CA SER A 88 -2.83 27.53 10.22
C SER A 88 -3.55 26.25 10.66
N THR A 89 -4.03 26.21 11.90
CA THR A 89 -4.77 25.06 12.47
C THR A 89 -5.89 24.58 11.55
N ALA A 90 -6.63 25.50 10.92
CA ALA A 90 -7.69 25.13 9.98
C ALA A 90 -7.14 24.43 8.72
N ALA A 91 -5.99 24.87 8.21
CA ALA A 91 -5.36 24.28 7.04
C ALA A 91 -4.71 22.93 7.36
N ASP A 92 -4.07 22.79 8.53
CA ASP A 92 -3.46 21.53 8.97
C ASP A 92 -4.51 20.46 9.32
N SER A 93 -5.58 20.87 10.01
CA SER A 93 -6.76 20.02 10.25
C SER A 93 -7.41 19.55 8.95
N PHE A 94 -7.59 20.45 7.98
CA PHE A 94 -8.16 20.08 6.67
C PHE A 94 -7.22 19.14 5.89
N PHE A 95 -5.92 19.45 5.87
CA PHE A 95 -4.91 18.63 5.23
C PHE A 95 -4.85 17.21 5.82
N SER A 96 -4.79 17.10 7.15
CA SER A 96 -4.70 15.82 7.86
C SER A 96 -5.95 14.95 7.69
N VAL A 97 -7.16 15.53 7.71
CA VAL A 97 -8.40 14.79 7.47
C VAL A 97 -8.49 14.33 6.01
N MET A 98 -8.13 15.18 5.05
CA MET A 98 -8.13 14.80 3.63
C MET A 98 -7.08 13.72 3.34
N LEU A 99 -5.91 13.80 3.99
CA LEU A 99 -4.87 12.78 3.90
C LEU A 99 -5.35 11.45 4.50
N LEU A 100 -6.02 11.48 5.65
CA LEU A 100 -6.61 10.29 6.26
C LEU A 100 -7.67 9.65 5.33
N GLY A 101 -8.53 10.46 4.72
CA GLY A 101 -9.51 10.01 3.73
C GLY A 101 -8.86 9.37 2.51
N TYR A 102 -7.79 9.99 1.99
CA TYR A 102 -6.99 9.42 0.90
C TYR A 102 -6.42 8.05 1.28
N CYS A 103 -5.73 7.94 2.42
CA CYS A 103 -5.17 6.68 2.88
C CYS A 103 -6.23 5.60 3.11
N TYR A 104 -7.40 5.95 3.66
CA TYR A 104 -8.50 5.00 3.85
C TYR A 104 -8.96 4.40 2.52
N MET A 105 -9.16 5.22 1.48
CA MET A 105 -9.59 4.75 0.16
C MET A 105 -8.55 3.86 -0.52
N GLU A 106 -7.27 4.26 -0.48
CA GLU A 106 -6.19 3.48 -1.09
C GLU A 106 -5.96 2.16 -0.36
N PHE A 107 -6.05 2.16 0.98
CA PHE A 107 -5.99 0.90 1.74
C PHE A 107 -7.23 0.03 1.53
N HIS A 108 -8.42 0.63 1.35
CA HIS A 108 -9.61 -0.12 0.97
C HIS A 108 -9.38 -0.87 -0.34
N SER A 109 -8.87 -0.20 -1.37
CA SER A 109 -8.50 -0.81 -2.67
C SER A 109 -7.45 -1.92 -2.51
N CYS A 110 -6.42 -1.71 -1.68
CA CYS A 110 -5.42 -2.73 -1.40
C CYS A 110 -6.03 -3.98 -0.72
N VAL A 111 -6.94 -3.78 0.24
CA VAL A 111 -7.60 -4.88 0.95
C VAL A 111 -8.53 -5.65 0.00
N THR A 112 -9.28 -4.98 -0.87
CA THR A 112 -10.16 -5.65 -1.85
C THR A 112 -9.38 -6.48 -2.87
N ASP A 113 -8.22 -5.98 -3.33
CA ASP A 113 -7.41 -6.64 -4.35
C ASP A 113 -6.62 -7.83 -3.79
N TYR A 114 -5.95 -7.65 -2.65
CA TYR A 114 -5.06 -8.69 -2.11
C TYR A 114 -5.75 -9.62 -1.11
N ILE A 115 -6.74 -9.13 -0.37
CA ILE A 115 -7.51 -9.90 0.62
C ILE A 115 -8.96 -10.00 0.14
N SER A 116 -9.18 -10.54 -1.05
CA SER A 116 -10.52 -10.63 -1.63
C SER A 116 -11.51 -11.45 -0.79
N GLU A 117 -12.77 -11.01 -0.71
CA GLU A 117 -13.86 -11.70 0.00
C GLU A 117 -14.10 -13.12 -0.55
N ARG A 118 -13.96 -13.32 -1.86
CA ARG A 118 -14.14 -14.62 -2.53
C ARG A 118 -13.15 -15.69 -2.05
N VAL A 119 -11.93 -15.29 -1.69
CA VAL A 119 -10.86 -16.20 -1.29
C VAL A 119 -10.84 -16.39 0.22
N TYR A 120 -10.92 -15.27 0.96
CA TYR A 120 -10.64 -15.24 2.39
C TYR A 120 -11.89 -15.11 3.27
N GLY A 121 -13.07 -14.88 2.67
CA GLY A 121 -14.35 -14.82 3.37
C GLY A 121 -14.33 -13.86 4.55
N VAL A 122 -14.44 -14.41 5.76
CA VAL A 122 -14.55 -13.62 7.01
C VAL A 122 -13.31 -12.76 7.27
N TRP A 123 -12.11 -13.19 6.87
CA TRP A 123 -10.88 -12.43 7.08
C TRP A 123 -10.84 -11.11 6.31
N HIS A 124 -11.47 -11.05 5.13
CA HIS A 124 -11.66 -9.79 4.41
C HIS A 124 -12.47 -8.81 5.27
N LYS A 125 -13.58 -9.28 5.85
CA LYS A 125 -14.45 -8.44 6.70
C LYS A 125 -13.70 -7.95 7.94
N TYR A 126 -12.89 -8.80 8.57
CA TYR A 126 -12.05 -8.37 9.69
C TYR A 126 -11.03 -7.30 9.30
N ALA A 127 -10.36 -7.45 8.15
CA ALA A 127 -9.43 -6.44 7.65
C ALA A 127 -10.14 -5.10 7.41
N MET A 128 -11.34 -5.13 6.84
CA MET A 128 -12.18 -3.94 6.62
C MET A 128 -12.60 -3.27 7.93
N TYR A 129 -13.02 -4.04 8.94
CA TYR A 129 -13.35 -3.49 10.26
C TYR A 129 -12.13 -2.89 10.96
N MET A 130 -10.96 -3.53 10.88
CA MET A 130 -9.72 -2.99 11.42
C MET A 130 -9.31 -1.70 10.73
N LEU A 131 -9.47 -1.62 9.40
CA LEU A 131 -9.22 -0.40 8.64
C LEU A 131 -10.14 0.73 9.12
N GLY A 132 -11.44 0.48 9.23
CA GLY A 132 -12.40 1.46 9.74
C GLY A 132 -12.11 1.91 11.18
N LEU A 133 -11.79 0.97 12.07
CA LEU A 133 -11.43 1.28 13.47
C LEU A 133 -10.14 2.11 13.53
N GLY A 134 -9.11 1.71 12.78
CA GLY A 134 -7.84 2.43 12.69
C GLY A 134 -8.03 3.86 12.20
N SER A 135 -8.88 4.06 11.19
CA SER A 135 -9.22 5.40 10.69
C SER A 135 -9.99 6.23 11.72
N ALA A 136 -10.93 5.65 12.47
CA ALA A 136 -11.64 6.35 13.54
C ALA A 136 -10.70 6.78 14.68
N VAL A 137 -9.79 5.90 15.10
CA VAL A 137 -8.76 6.20 16.10
C VAL A 137 -7.82 7.28 15.58
N SER A 138 -7.43 7.21 14.30
CA SER A 138 -6.56 8.21 13.66
C SER A 138 -7.24 9.58 13.61
N LEU A 139 -8.54 9.62 13.30
CA LEU A 139 -9.32 10.87 13.30
C LEU A 139 -9.37 11.50 14.70
N PHE A 140 -9.55 10.70 15.75
CA PHE A 140 -9.45 11.17 17.13
C PHE A 140 -8.03 11.66 17.48
N GLY A 141 -7.00 10.98 16.98
CA GLY A 141 -5.61 11.40 17.11
C GLY A 141 -5.33 12.76 16.45
N ILE A 142 -5.88 12.99 15.26
CA ILE A 142 -5.81 14.29 14.57
C ILE A 142 -6.46 15.37 15.44
N TYR A 143 -7.67 15.14 15.94
CA TYR A 143 -8.33 16.09 16.84
C TYR A 143 -7.47 16.45 18.06
N LYS A 144 -6.85 15.45 18.71
CA LYS A 144 -5.97 15.67 19.86
C LYS A 144 -4.67 16.41 19.48
N LEU A 145 -4.09 16.12 18.32
CA LEU A 145 -2.90 16.83 17.83
C LEU A 145 -3.17 18.30 17.54
N GLU A 146 -4.30 18.61 16.92
CA GLU A 146 -4.67 19.97 16.56
C GLU A 146 -5.12 20.81 17.76
N THR A 147 -5.65 20.18 18.81
CA THR A 147 -6.12 20.90 20.01
C THR A 147 -5.04 21.09 21.08
N GLU A 148 -4.12 20.14 21.22
CA GLU A 148 -3.11 20.16 22.30
C GLU A 148 -1.68 20.45 21.81
N ASN A 149 -1.41 20.35 20.50
CA ASN A 149 -0.06 20.51 19.92
C ASN A 149 -0.09 21.42 18.67
N ASP A 150 1.08 21.58 18.02
CA ASP A 150 1.27 22.37 16.78
C ASP A 150 0.75 21.66 15.50
N GLY A 151 -0.23 20.76 15.64
CA GLY A 151 -0.81 20.01 14.51
C GLY A 151 0.10 18.93 13.91
N VAL A 152 -0.36 18.34 12.82
CA VAL A 152 0.33 17.23 12.12
C VAL A 152 1.63 17.70 11.46
N VAL A 153 1.64 18.86 10.80
CA VAL A 153 2.85 19.39 10.15
C VAL A 153 3.90 19.79 11.20
N GLY A 154 3.46 20.36 12.32
CA GLY A 154 4.33 20.67 13.46
C GLY A 154 4.98 19.42 14.04
N LEU A 155 4.21 18.33 14.21
CA LEU A 155 4.73 17.04 14.66
C LEU A 155 5.79 16.47 13.71
N ILE A 156 5.53 16.48 12.40
CA ILE A 156 6.49 15.98 11.39
C ILE A 156 7.78 16.80 11.44
N LYS A 157 7.67 18.13 11.55
CA LYS A 157 8.82 19.02 11.68
C LYS A 157 9.63 18.74 12.96
N SER A 158 8.95 18.52 14.08
CA SER A 158 9.58 18.16 15.35
C SER A 158 10.31 16.82 15.25
N LEU A 159 9.67 15.80 14.64
CA LEU A 159 10.24 14.49 14.43
C LEU A 159 11.53 14.56 13.58
N TRP A 160 11.51 15.35 12.51
CA TRP A 160 12.67 15.56 11.65
C TRP A 160 13.78 16.36 12.33
N GLY A 161 13.42 17.37 13.12
CA GLY A 161 14.38 18.20 13.86
C GLY A 161 15.03 17.50 15.06
N SER A 162 14.33 16.53 15.67
CA SER A 162 14.80 15.80 16.86
C SER A 162 16.08 15.00 16.59
N SER A 163 16.26 14.49 15.37
CA SER A 163 17.48 13.78 14.95
C SER A 163 18.75 14.62 15.13
N LYS A 164 18.68 15.95 14.98
CA LYS A 164 19.86 16.82 15.15
C LYS A 164 20.17 17.13 16.62
N ARG A 165 19.16 17.04 17.50
CA ARG A 165 19.28 17.42 18.91
C ARG A 165 20.05 16.35 19.71
N GLY A 166 19.80 15.07 19.43
CA GLY A 166 20.50 13.95 20.07
C GLY A 166 22.00 13.85 19.72
N ASP A 167 22.42 14.32 18.53
CA ASP A 167 23.84 14.38 18.18
C ASP A 167 24.55 15.57 18.85
N SER A 168 23.85 16.69 19.02
CA SER A 168 24.36 17.88 19.71
C SER A 168 24.60 17.60 21.19
N GLU A 169 23.65 16.93 21.84
CA GLU A 169 23.73 16.55 23.26
C GLU A 169 24.88 15.54 23.51
N LYS A 170 25.12 14.61 22.58
CA LYS A 170 26.28 13.71 22.66
C LYS A 170 27.63 14.41 22.49
N ILE A 171 27.67 15.52 21.76
CA ILE A 171 28.89 16.34 21.60
C ILE A 171 29.16 17.16 22.86
N GLU A 172 28.12 17.72 23.50
CA GLU A 172 28.27 18.47 24.76
C GLU A 172 28.63 17.58 25.95
N VAL A 173 28.07 16.38 26.04
CA VAL A 173 28.42 15.41 27.11
C VAL A 173 29.85 14.86 26.97
N LYS A 174 30.45 14.94 25.79
CA LYS A 174 31.81 14.45 25.51
C LYS A 174 32.90 15.52 25.64
N LYS A 175 32.53 16.76 25.98
CA LYS A 175 33.43 17.90 26.16
C LYS A 175 33.63 18.21 27.64
#